data_AF-A0A8J8K224-F1
#
_entry.id   AF-A0A8J8K224-F1
#
_cell.length_a   1.000
_cell.length_b   1.000
_cell.length_c   1.000
_cell.angle_alpha   90.00
_cell.angle_beta   90.00
_cell.angle_gamma   90.00
#
_symmetry.space_group_name_H-M   'P 1'
#
loop_
_entity.id
_entity.type
_entity.pdbx_description
1 polymer ?
#
loop_
_entity_poly.entity_id
_entity_poly.type
_entity_poly.pdbx_seq_one_letter_code
_entity_poly.pdbx_strand_id
1 'polypeptide(L)'
;MTIKPNWGGKRKGSGRKKGESSKKTVVIRVDESLLPFIKILKERLKAGQEIESLLNVTNNQDVALQAKTKELEKFKEVNLDLVLQKDAEHSKVIALQTKIRGLQSKNNDLKAHSETLEHKEHDCMVLKKDGSRCTRPAKIKINWHGVEIKACLQHGKTQL
;
A
#
# COMPACT_ATOMS: atom_id res chain seq x y z
N MET A 1 16.97 88.74 -21.69
CA MET A 1 16.33 87.72 -20.83
C MET A 1 15.09 87.20 -21.53
N THR A 2 15.09 85.93 -21.89
CA THR A 2 14.12 85.28 -22.78
C THR A 2 12.92 84.74 -22.01
N ILE A 3 11.70 85.22 -22.33
CA ILE A 3 10.43 84.64 -21.85
C ILE A 3 9.87 83.81 -23.01
N LYS A 4 9.77 82.48 -22.84
CA LYS A 4 9.04 81.61 -23.77
C LYS A 4 7.54 81.67 -23.44
N PRO A 5 6.65 81.99 -24.39
CA PRO A 5 5.21 81.92 -24.14
C PRO A 5 4.71 80.48 -24.27
N ASN A 6 4.06 79.98 -23.21
CA ASN A 6 3.43 78.67 -23.13
C ASN A 6 1.98 78.75 -23.68
N TRP A 7 1.78 78.32 -24.93
CA TRP A 7 0.50 78.38 -25.64
C TRP A 7 -0.34 77.08 -25.54
N GLY A 8 -0.29 76.36 -24.41
CA GLY A 8 -0.83 74.99 -24.38
C GLY A 8 -1.43 74.48 -23.06
N GLY A 9 -1.83 75.35 -22.13
CA GLY A 9 -2.45 74.93 -20.87
C GLY A 9 -3.98 74.89 -20.92
N LYS A 10 -4.59 73.70 -20.75
CA LYS A 10 -6.05 73.55 -20.50
C LYS A 10 -6.47 74.44 -19.32
N ARG A 11 -7.37 75.39 -19.54
CA ARG A 11 -7.89 76.26 -18.46
C ARG A 11 -8.77 75.44 -17.52
N LYS A 12 -8.55 75.57 -16.20
CA LYS A 12 -9.38 74.94 -15.16
C LYS A 12 -10.83 75.41 -15.35
N GLY A 13 -11.75 74.50 -15.66
CA GLY A 13 -13.15 74.81 -15.98
C GLY A 13 -13.53 74.81 -17.47
N SER A 14 -12.59 74.54 -18.39
CA SER A 14 -12.92 74.34 -19.81
C SER A 14 -13.32 72.89 -20.10
N GLY A 15 -14.63 72.68 -20.25
CA GLY A 15 -15.25 71.41 -20.61
C GLY A 15 -16.73 71.38 -20.23
N ARG A 16 -17.59 70.83 -21.09
CA ARG A 16 -19.02 70.63 -20.79
C ARG A 16 -19.14 69.69 -19.59
N LYS A 17 -19.74 70.16 -18.49
CA LYS A 17 -19.97 69.32 -17.29
C LYS A 17 -20.83 68.12 -17.69
N LYS A 18 -20.28 66.90 -17.56
CA LYS A 18 -21.04 65.67 -17.78
C LYS A 18 -22.08 65.55 -16.66
N GLY A 19 -23.35 65.46 -17.03
CA GLY A 19 -24.43 65.16 -16.09
C GLY A 19 -24.29 63.76 -15.51
N GLU A 20 -24.78 63.58 -14.29
CA GLU A 20 -24.64 62.39 -13.44
C GLU A 20 -25.27 61.11 -14.03
N SER A 21 -26.07 61.24 -15.10
CA SER A 21 -26.71 60.14 -15.83
C SER A 21 -26.04 59.81 -17.18
N SER A 22 -24.75 60.08 -17.36
CA SER A 22 -24.08 59.73 -18.60
C SER A 22 -23.99 58.20 -18.76
N LYS A 23 -24.72 57.65 -19.75
CA LYS A 23 -24.65 56.23 -20.13
C LYS A 23 -23.19 55.88 -20.41
N LYS A 24 -22.60 54.99 -19.61
CA LYS A 24 -21.25 54.46 -19.86
C LYS A 24 -21.34 53.60 -21.12
N THR A 25 -20.79 54.08 -22.23
CA THR A 25 -20.62 53.30 -23.44
C THR A 25 -19.29 52.55 -23.37
N VAL A 26 -19.35 51.23 -23.48
CA VAL A 26 -18.16 50.37 -23.64
C VAL A 26 -18.12 49.95 -25.10
N VAL A 27 -17.03 50.28 -25.79
CA VAL A 27 -16.81 49.85 -27.17
C VAL A 27 -15.99 48.58 -27.14
N ILE A 28 -16.56 47.48 -27.61
CA ILE A 28 -15.90 46.18 -27.73
C ILE A 28 -15.65 45.93 -29.21
N ARG A 29 -14.41 45.59 -29.57
CA ARG A 29 -14.07 45.14 -30.93
C ARG A 29 -14.41 43.67 -31.04
N VAL A 30 -15.17 43.33 -32.07
CA VAL A 30 -15.63 41.96 -32.33
C VAL A 30 -15.42 41.66 -33.80
N ASP A 31 -15.03 40.44 -34.12
CA ASP A 31 -14.90 39.96 -35.49
C ASP A 31 -16.25 39.98 -36.23
N GLU A 32 -16.22 40.32 -37.51
CA GLU A 32 -17.42 40.48 -38.34
C GLU A 32 -18.26 39.20 -38.42
N SER A 33 -17.61 38.04 -38.39
CA SER A 33 -18.23 36.72 -38.39
C SER A 33 -19.13 36.45 -37.17
N LEU A 34 -18.93 37.17 -36.07
CA LEU A 34 -19.69 36.99 -34.82
C LEU A 34 -20.91 37.92 -34.72
N LEU A 35 -21.04 38.91 -35.62
CA LEU A 35 -22.15 39.86 -35.61
C LEU A 35 -23.53 39.22 -35.76
N PRO A 36 -23.75 38.19 -36.62
CA PRO A 36 -25.05 37.53 -36.72
C PRO A 36 -25.47 36.88 -35.39
N PHE A 37 -24.54 36.21 -34.72
CA PHE A 37 -24.78 35.55 -33.44
C PHE A 37 -25.14 36.54 -32.34
N ILE A 38 -24.41 37.66 -32.26
CA ILE A 38 -24.69 38.72 -31.27
C ILE A 38 -26.06 39.35 -31.50
N LYS A 39 -26.49 39.53 -32.76
CA LYS A 39 -27.83 40.04 -33.07
C LYS A 39 -28.91 39.10 -32.57
N ILE A 40 -28.78 37.80 -32.85
CA ILE A 40 -29.72 36.76 -32.41
C ILE A 40 -29.79 36.71 -30.88
N LEU A 41 -28.64 36.71 -30.19
CA LEU A 41 -28.58 36.71 -28.73
C LEU A 41 -29.24 37.96 -28.13
N LYS A 42 -29.03 39.13 -28.76
CA LYS A 42 -29.63 40.40 -28.34
C LYS A 42 -31.15 40.42 -28.54
N GLU A 43 -31.65 39.85 -29.62
CA GLU A 43 -33.09 39.71 -29.88
C GLU A 43 -33.76 38.79 -28.87
N ARG A 44 -33.12 37.66 -28.57
CA ARG A 44 -33.58 36.70 -27.56
C ARG A 44 -33.59 37.28 -26.13
N LEU A 45 -32.55 38.02 -25.75
CA LEU A 45 -32.51 38.74 -24.48
C LEU A 45 -33.63 39.78 -24.39
N LYS A 46 -33.91 40.51 -25.48
CA LYS A 46 -35.01 41.47 -25.54
C LYS A 46 -36.39 40.81 -25.47
N ALA A 47 -36.52 39.57 -25.92
CA ALA A 47 -37.73 38.76 -25.80
C ALA A 47 -37.94 38.20 -24.38
N GLY A 48 -37.04 38.52 -23.43
CA GLY A 48 -37.17 38.13 -22.02
C GLY A 48 -36.54 36.77 -21.68
N GLN A 49 -35.73 36.19 -22.56
CA GLN A 49 -35.00 34.97 -22.26
C GLN A 49 -33.85 35.26 -21.27
N GLU A 50 -33.76 34.45 -20.22
CA GLU A 50 -32.69 34.51 -19.23
C GLU A 50 -31.35 34.12 -19.86
N ILE A 51 -30.26 34.74 -19.40
CA ILE A 51 -28.91 34.57 -19.97
C ILE A 51 -28.49 33.10 -20.00
N GLU A 52 -28.91 32.31 -19.01
CA GLU A 52 -28.61 30.87 -18.88
C GLU A 52 -29.27 30.03 -19.99
N SER A 53 -30.36 30.50 -20.57
CA SER A 53 -31.07 29.84 -21.68
C SER A 53 -30.58 30.25 -23.07
N LEU A 54 -29.74 31.28 -23.16
CA LEU A 54 -29.25 31.82 -24.43
C LEU A 54 -28.14 30.97 -25.06
N LEU A 55 -27.45 30.18 -24.23
CA LEU A 55 -26.40 29.25 -24.64
C LEU A 55 -26.78 27.87 -24.12
N ASN A 56 -27.18 26.96 -25.02
CA ASN A 56 -27.21 25.54 -24.70
C ASN A 56 -25.77 25.06 -24.53
N VAL A 57 -25.21 25.25 -23.33
CA VAL A 57 -23.97 24.60 -22.95
C VAL A 57 -24.30 23.14 -22.72
N THR A 58 -24.16 22.30 -23.75
CA THR A 58 -24.26 20.84 -23.57
C THR A 58 -23.11 20.43 -22.66
N ASN A 59 -23.40 20.08 -21.41
CA ASN A 59 -22.40 19.66 -20.44
C ASN A 59 -21.91 18.24 -20.76
N ASN A 60 -21.15 18.09 -21.84
CA ASN A 60 -20.59 16.82 -22.28
C ASN A 60 -19.56 16.26 -21.27
N GLN A 61 -19.17 17.06 -20.28
CA GLN A 61 -18.25 16.68 -19.22
C GLN A 61 -18.92 15.80 -18.16
N ASP A 62 -20.23 15.96 -17.91
CA ASP A 62 -20.94 15.20 -16.87
C ASP A 62 -21.05 13.70 -17.22
N VAL A 63 -21.31 13.39 -18.50
CA VAL A 63 -21.44 12.00 -18.97
C VAL A 63 -20.11 11.26 -18.87
N ALA A 64 -19.01 11.92 -19.25
CA ALA A 64 -17.67 11.35 -19.16
C ALA A 64 -17.20 11.20 -17.70
N LEU A 65 -17.54 12.14 -16.81
CA LEU A 65 -17.26 12.02 -15.38
C LEU A 65 -18.05 10.88 -14.75
N GLN A 66 -19.34 10.76 -15.04
CA GLN A 66 -20.19 9.68 -14.53
C GLN A 66 -19.74 8.29 -14.99
N ALA A 67 -19.21 8.17 -16.22
CA ALA A 67 -18.64 6.92 -16.69
C ALA A 67 -17.38 6.55 -15.87
N LYS A 68 -16.48 7.50 -15.66
CA LYS A 68 -15.25 7.30 -14.89
C LYS A 68 -15.52 7.00 -13.41
N THR A 69 -16.54 7.62 -12.80
CA THR A 69 -16.89 7.32 -11.39
C THR A 69 -17.43 5.90 -11.25
N LYS A 70 -18.28 5.44 -12.18
CA LYS A 70 -18.77 4.05 -12.20
C LYS A 70 -17.65 3.03 -12.41
N GLU A 71 -16.68 3.33 -13.27
CA GLU A 71 -15.49 2.49 -13.42
C GLU A 71 -14.68 2.44 -12.13
N LEU A 72 -14.45 3.59 -11.50
CA LEU A 72 -13.71 3.69 -10.24
C LEU A 72 -14.38 2.89 -9.11
N GLU A 73 -15.71 2.92 -9.01
CA GLU A 73 -16.48 2.14 -8.04
C GLU A 73 -16.27 0.64 -8.24
N LYS A 74 -16.38 0.15 -9.48
CA LYS A 74 -16.11 -1.26 -9.80
C LYS A 74 -14.68 -1.66 -9.46
N PHE A 75 -13.69 -0.82 -9.75
CA PHE A 75 -12.30 -1.09 -9.39
C PHE A 75 -12.12 -1.17 -7.87
N LYS A 76 -12.81 -0.33 -7.09
CA LYS A 76 -12.76 -0.38 -5.62
C LYS A 76 -13.38 -1.66 -5.09
N GLU A 77 -14.51 -2.09 -5.63
CA GLU A 77 -15.17 -3.35 -5.24
C GLU A 77 -14.27 -4.55 -5.52
N VAL A 78 -13.73 -4.66 -6.74
CA VAL A 78 -12.83 -5.77 -7.10
C VAL A 78 -11.57 -5.77 -6.25
N ASN A 79 -10.98 -4.60 -6.00
CA ASN A 79 -9.80 -4.51 -5.13
C ASN A 79 -10.10 -4.92 -3.69
N LEU A 80 -11.27 -4.55 -3.16
CA LEU A 80 -11.69 -4.95 -1.83
C LEU A 80 -11.83 -6.48 -1.74
N ASP A 81 -12.48 -7.11 -2.72
CA ASP A 81 -12.65 -8.56 -2.76
C ASP A 81 -11.30 -9.29 -2.84
N LEU A 82 -10.37 -8.81 -3.66
CA LEU A 82 -9.02 -9.37 -3.76
C LEU A 82 -8.24 -9.27 -2.45
N VAL A 83 -8.37 -8.15 -1.73
CA VAL A 83 -7.73 -7.98 -0.41
C VAL A 83 -8.31 -8.96 0.60
N LEU A 84 -9.64 -9.11 0.65
CA LEU A 84 -10.30 -10.05 1.56
C LEU A 84 -9.90 -11.50 1.27
N GLN A 85 -9.81 -11.89 -0.01
CA GLN A 85 -9.33 -13.21 -0.41
C GLN A 85 -7.88 -13.44 0.02
N LYS A 86 -7.00 -12.47 -0.24
CA LYS A 86 -5.60 -12.53 0.17
C LYS A 86 -5.46 -12.67 1.69
N ASP A 87 -6.22 -11.91 2.47
CA ASP A 87 -6.17 -11.96 3.93
C ASP A 87 -6.67 -13.30 4.48
N ALA A 88 -7.70 -13.87 3.86
CA ALA A 88 -8.19 -15.20 4.20
C ALA A 88 -7.16 -16.30 3.89
N GLU A 89 -6.48 -16.23 2.75
CA GLU A 89 -5.41 -17.16 2.40
C GLU A 89 -4.18 -16.99 3.29
N HIS A 90 -3.76 -15.76 3.55
CA HIS A 90 -2.62 -15.46 4.42
C HIS A 90 -2.84 -16.01 5.84
N SER A 91 -4.06 -15.91 6.36
CA SER A 91 -4.44 -16.49 7.65
C SER A 91 -4.29 -18.02 7.66
N LYS A 92 -4.66 -18.70 6.56
CA LYS A 92 -4.45 -20.16 6.40
C LYS A 92 -2.96 -20.49 6.36
N VAL A 93 -2.16 -19.70 5.64
CA VAL A 93 -0.69 -19.89 5.56
C VAL A 93 -0.05 -19.77 6.93
N ILE A 94 -0.40 -18.74 7.72
CA ILE A 94 0.11 -18.58 9.09
C ILE A 94 -0.24 -19.81 9.93
N ALA A 95 -1.49 -20.28 9.89
CA ALA A 95 -1.92 -21.44 10.67
C ALA A 95 -1.13 -22.71 10.29
N LEU A 96 -0.88 -22.93 9.00
CA LEU A 96 -0.08 -24.06 8.51
C LEU A 96 1.40 -23.92 8.91
N GLN A 97 1.98 -22.72 8.80
CA GLN A 97 3.37 -22.47 9.20
C GLN A 97 3.58 -22.75 10.69
N THR A 98 2.65 -22.35 11.56
CA THR A 98 2.72 -22.67 12.99
C THR A 98 2.70 -24.17 13.24
N LYS A 99 1.85 -24.92 12.53
CA LYS A 99 1.84 -26.40 12.60
C LYS A 99 3.16 -27.01 12.13
N ILE A 100 3.72 -26.52 11.02
CA ILE A 100 5.01 -26.98 10.50
C ILE A 100 6.12 -26.78 11.53
N ARG A 101 6.21 -25.59 12.14
CA ARG A 101 7.21 -25.31 13.18
C ARG A 101 7.06 -26.23 14.39
N GLY A 102 5.81 -26.48 14.82
CA GLY A 102 5.54 -27.40 15.92
C GLY A 102 5.95 -28.85 15.61
N LEU A 103 5.67 -29.32 14.38
CA LEU A 103 6.10 -30.65 13.94
C LEU A 103 7.61 -30.76 13.78
N GLN A 104 8.27 -29.73 13.26
CA GLN A 104 9.72 -29.68 13.16
C GLN A 104 10.39 -29.77 14.54
N SER A 105 9.89 -29.02 15.52
CA SER A 105 10.38 -29.11 16.91
C SER A 105 10.25 -30.53 17.45
N LYS A 106 9.06 -31.11 17.36
CA LYS A 106 8.82 -32.49 17.84
C LYS A 106 9.72 -33.50 17.15
N ASN A 107 9.95 -33.34 15.85
CA ASN A 107 10.83 -34.23 15.10
C ASN A 107 12.29 -34.11 15.58
N ASN A 108 12.76 -32.89 15.84
CA ASN A 108 14.10 -32.67 16.41
C ASN A 108 14.23 -33.30 17.81
N ASP A 109 13.21 -33.15 18.66
CA ASP A 109 13.19 -33.75 20.00
C ASP A 109 13.23 -35.28 19.92
N LEU A 110 12.43 -35.87 19.03
CA LEU A 110 12.42 -37.31 18.79
C LEU A 110 13.74 -37.82 18.24
N LYS A 111 14.38 -37.09 17.33
CA LYS A 111 15.72 -37.43 16.83
C LYS A 111 16.76 -37.43 17.95
N ALA A 112 16.79 -36.37 18.77
CA ALA A 112 17.70 -36.30 19.90
C ALA A 112 17.47 -37.44 20.91
N HIS A 113 16.21 -37.80 21.17
CA HIS A 113 15.87 -38.96 22.00
C HIS A 113 16.32 -40.29 21.36
N SER A 114 16.12 -40.46 20.05
CA SER A 114 16.58 -41.64 19.31
C SER A 114 18.09 -41.81 19.40
N GLU A 115 18.85 -40.75 19.12
CA GLU A 115 20.31 -40.74 19.23
C GLU A 115 20.75 -41.09 20.67
N THR A 116 20.08 -40.53 21.67
CA THR A 116 20.36 -40.85 23.08
C THR A 116 20.11 -42.33 23.40
N LEU A 117 19.07 -42.93 22.84
CA LEU A 117 18.76 -44.36 23.03
C LEU A 117 19.78 -45.24 22.31
N GLU A 118 20.17 -44.90 21.07
CA GLU A 118 21.23 -45.58 20.33
C GLU A 118 22.55 -45.56 21.11
N HIS A 119 22.94 -44.41 21.65
CA HIS A 119 24.11 -44.31 22.53
C HIS A 119 23.95 -45.20 23.77
N LYS A 120 22.77 -45.22 24.42
CA LYS A 120 22.55 -46.10 25.58
C LYS A 120 22.58 -47.60 25.23
N GLU A 121 22.24 -47.98 24.01
CA GLU A 121 22.24 -49.38 23.58
C GLU A 121 23.64 -49.89 23.19
N HIS A 122 24.42 -49.02 22.54
CA HIS A 122 25.72 -49.35 21.97
C HIS A 122 26.90 -48.95 22.86
N ASP A 123 26.75 -47.98 23.76
CA ASP A 123 27.81 -47.57 24.68
C ASP A 123 27.94 -48.48 25.90
N CYS A 124 29.14 -48.47 26.44
CA CYS A 124 29.54 -49.17 27.65
C CYS A 124 28.56 -48.91 28.80
N MET A 125 28.11 -49.99 29.44
CA MET A 125 27.13 -49.96 30.53
C MET A 125 27.76 -49.65 31.89
N VAL A 126 29.09 -49.69 32.00
CA VAL A 126 29.84 -49.46 33.24
C VAL A 126 29.81 -47.98 33.65
N LEU A 127 29.57 -47.72 34.94
CA LEU A 127 29.66 -46.40 35.55
C LEU A 127 31.11 -46.04 35.87
N LYS A 128 31.48 -44.79 35.63
CA LYS A 128 32.76 -44.20 36.03
C LYS A 128 32.75 -43.89 37.54
N LYS A 129 33.92 -43.51 38.08
CA LYS A 129 34.10 -43.18 39.52
C LYS A 129 33.25 -41.99 39.99
N ASP A 130 32.92 -41.07 39.08
CA ASP A 130 32.04 -39.92 39.29
C ASP A 130 30.55 -40.27 39.20
N GLY A 131 30.20 -41.54 39.00
CA GLY A 131 28.81 -42.00 38.86
C GLY A 131 28.20 -41.77 37.47
N SER A 132 28.92 -41.11 36.54
CA SER A 132 28.47 -40.96 35.16
C SER A 132 28.69 -42.24 34.35
N ARG A 133 27.83 -42.52 33.36
CA ARG A 133 27.99 -43.68 32.50
C ARG A 133 29.14 -43.49 31.51
N CYS A 134 29.85 -44.58 31.19
CA CYS A 134 30.88 -44.54 30.15
C CYS A 134 30.26 -44.31 28.76
N THR A 135 30.73 -43.29 28.04
CA THR A 135 30.27 -42.91 26.69
C THR A 135 31.07 -43.59 25.56
N ARG A 136 31.86 -44.61 25.88
CA ARG A 136 32.66 -45.32 24.88
C ARG A 136 31.84 -46.45 24.29
N PRO A 137 31.96 -46.74 22.98
CA PRO A 137 31.24 -47.85 22.37
C PRO A 137 31.65 -49.16 23.06
N ALA A 138 30.66 -49.97 23.39
CA ALA A 138 30.88 -51.31 23.91
C ALA A 138 31.40 -52.21 22.80
N LYS A 139 32.37 -53.06 23.13
CA LYS A 139 33.01 -53.99 22.18
C LYS A 139 33.00 -55.43 22.65
N ILE A 140 32.68 -55.64 23.93
CA ILE A 140 32.68 -56.95 24.57
C ILE A 140 31.45 -57.08 25.47
N LYS A 141 31.06 -58.32 25.72
CA LYS A 141 30.06 -58.67 26.73
C LYS A 141 30.77 -59.33 27.90
N ILE A 142 30.42 -58.92 29.11
CA ILE A 142 31.00 -59.40 30.36
C ILE A 142 29.86 -59.80 31.30
N ASN A 143 30.04 -60.87 32.08
CA ASN A 143 29.06 -61.29 33.08
C ASN A 143 29.40 -60.65 34.42
N TRP A 144 28.53 -59.78 34.92
CA TRP A 144 28.72 -59.05 36.16
C TRP A 144 27.55 -59.35 37.11
N HIS A 145 27.84 -59.97 38.25
CA HIS A 145 26.83 -60.43 39.23
C HIS A 145 25.69 -61.25 38.62
N GLY A 146 25.98 -62.12 37.64
CA GLY A 146 25.00 -62.99 36.98
C GLY A 146 24.19 -62.32 35.87
N VAL A 147 24.50 -61.06 35.54
CA VAL A 147 23.87 -60.30 34.44
C VAL A 147 24.91 -60.00 33.37
N GLU A 148 24.58 -60.30 32.12
CA GLU A 148 25.44 -59.96 30.97
C GLU A 148 25.33 -58.46 30.66
N ILE A 149 26.45 -57.73 30.74
CA ILE A 149 26.52 -56.30 30.43
C ILE A 149 27.50 -56.05 29.27
N LYS A 150 27.21 -55.03 28.45
CA LYS A 150 28.08 -54.59 27.37
C LYS A 150 29.13 -53.60 27.90
N ALA A 151 30.41 -53.85 27.67
CA ALA A 151 31.49 -52.99 28.15
C ALA A 151 32.48 -52.60 27.03
N CYS A 152 33.17 -51.47 27.22
CA CYS A 152 34.29 -51.10 26.37
C CYS A 152 35.55 -51.88 26.77
N LEU A 153 36.54 -51.95 25.87
CA LEU A 153 37.79 -52.70 26.09
C LEU A 153 38.57 -52.28 27.33
N GLN A 154 38.42 -51.03 27.81
CA GLN A 154 39.11 -50.60 29.03
C GLN A 154 38.44 -51.18 30.27
N HIS A 155 37.12 -51.02 30.41
CA HIS A 155 36.39 -51.56 31.56
C HIS A 155 36.31 -53.08 31.55
N GLY A 156 36.39 -53.72 30.39
CA GLY A 156 36.54 -55.16 30.25
C GLY A 156 37.81 -55.74 30.85
N LYS A 157 38.91 -54.99 30.80
CA LYS A 157 40.19 -55.40 31.36
C LYS A 157 40.28 -55.18 32.87
N THR A 158 39.38 -54.36 33.44
CA THR A 158 39.40 -53.97 34.85
C THR A 158 38.48 -54.82 35.74
N GLN A 159 37.69 -55.75 35.17
CA GLN A 159 36.82 -56.68 35.90
C GLN A 159 37.41 -58.11 36.00
N LEU A 160 38.73 -58.20 36.16
CA LEU A 160 39.38 -59.34 36.82
C LEU A 160 39.85 -58.87 38.20
#